data_AF-A0AAD7MEE7-F1
#
_entry.id   AF-A0AAD7MEE7-F1
#
_cell.length_a   1.000
_cell.length_b   1.000
_cell.length_c   1.000
_cell.angle_alpha   90.00
_cell.angle_beta   90.00
_cell.angle_gamma   90.00
#
_symmetry.space_group_name_H-M   'P 1'
#
loop_
_entity.id
_entity.type
_entity.pdbx_description
1 polymer ?
#
loop_
_entity_poly.entity_id
_entity_poly.type
_entity_poly.pdbx_seq_one_letter_code
_entity_poly.pdbx_strand_id
1 'polypeptide(L)'
;MRIFDWDGYVFLTHTPVGSLTPPSTPTPVIDADRHILLVLGGSPPNDLSWGPDVADNAAAAMQEAAIDIYTEPKWRRKAGVAANSPRRGSHAAKHVGAAMGGGQRFPQNLAHSIRNLAIFAGLFGLKSLQRISGWTNLLFMVFAPHLHEYYRATYAALCDWDRLQSRAKHIQRNFPERFSVFTTATYNFGPVTVTLPHIDFGNLAWGWCAITALGNFDPDRGGHLVLWDLKLIIRFPPGSTILLPSAILRHSNLKIGPNETRFSFTQFTPAGIFRWVYNDFRTDKDVNSSKNTTPQEHERRKRDREARWREGIKMYRRWDGPVQ
;
A
#
# COMPACT_ATOMS: atom_id res chain seq x y z
N MET A 1 4.54 -3.73 -26.37
CA MET A 1 4.11 -3.53 -24.97
C MET A 1 2.72 -4.12 -24.90
N ARG A 2 2.47 -5.12 -24.04
CA ARG A 2 1.20 -5.85 -24.01
C ARG A 2 0.25 -5.09 -23.07
N ILE A 3 -0.86 -4.59 -23.61
CA ILE A 3 -1.94 -3.99 -22.81
C ILE A 3 -2.76 -5.16 -22.27
N PHE A 4 -3.02 -5.16 -20.96
CA PHE A 4 -3.65 -6.26 -20.24
C PHE A 4 -4.96 -5.75 -19.63
N ASP A 5 -6.02 -5.76 -20.41
CA ASP A 5 -7.33 -5.27 -19.98
C ASP A 5 -7.89 -6.20 -18.89
N TRP A 6 -7.98 -5.68 -17.66
CA TRP A 6 -8.49 -6.38 -16.48
C TRP A 6 -9.82 -5.76 -16.06
N ASP A 7 -10.90 -6.48 -16.37
CA ASP A 7 -12.29 -6.03 -16.16
C ASP A 7 -12.98 -6.72 -14.98
N GLY A 8 -12.25 -7.63 -14.33
CA GLY A 8 -12.87 -8.68 -13.53
C GLY A 8 -13.09 -10.02 -14.22
N TYR A 9 -12.69 -10.14 -15.48
CA TYR A 9 -12.52 -11.40 -16.21
C TYR A 9 -11.29 -11.35 -17.15
N VAL A 10 -10.84 -12.53 -17.61
CA VAL A 10 -9.67 -12.80 -18.47
C VAL A 10 -10.16 -13.18 -19.87
N PHE A 11 -9.71 -12.47 -20.92
CA PHE A 11 -9.98 -12.86 -22.30
C PHE A 11 -8.69 -13.14 -23.07
N LEU A 12 -8.69 -14.29 -23.76
CA LEU A 12 -7.87 -14.58 -24.92
C LEU A 12 -8.64 -14.15 -26.17
N THR A 13 -7.90 -13.71 -27.20
CA THR A 13 -8.37 -13.04 -28.41
C THR A 13 -9.63 -13.63 -29.08
N HIS A 14 -10.56 -12.71 -29.45
CA HIS A 14 -11.68 -12.79 -30.41
C HIS A 14 -13.13 -12.81 -29.86
N THR A 15 -13.66 -11.67 -29.37
CA THR A 15 -15.13 -11.40 -29.38
C THR A 15 -15.44 -9.89 -29.25
N PRO A 16 -16.52 -9.33 -29.86
CA PRO A 16 -16.80 -7.89 -29.88
C PRO A 16 -17.41 -7.36 -28.57
N VAL A 17 -17.24 -6.05 -28.36
CA VAL A 17 -17.66 -5.28 -27.18
C VAL A 17 -19.19 -5.28 -27.02
N GLY A 18 -19.66 -5.84 -25.90
CA GLY A 18 -21.04 -5.75 -25.42
C GLY A 18 -21.06 -5.41 -23.93
N SER A 19 -21.88 -4.45 -23.53
CA SER A 19 -22.03 -3.94 -22.16
C SER A 19 -22.52 -5.01 -21.18
N LEU A 20 -21.73 -5.36 -20.16
CA LEU A 20 -22.14 -6.22 -19.04
C LEU A 20 -21.44 -5.78 -17.72
N THR A 21 -22.17 -5.70 -16.61
CA THR A 21 -21.70 -5.83 -15.20
C THR A 21 -22.28 -7.15 -14.65
N PRO A 22 -21.74 -7.93 -13.64
CA PRO A 22 -20.70 -7.76 -12.57
C PRO A 22 -19.80 -9.07 -12.34
N PRO A 23 -19.34 -9.47 -11.12
CA PRO A 23 -18.23 -9.01 -10.26
C PRO A 23 -16.83 -9.62 -10.60
N SER A 24 -15.73 -8.97 -10.20
CA SER A 24 -14.37 -9.49 -10.42
C SER A 24 -13.94 -10.50 -9.36
N THR A 25 -13.58 -11.73 -9.77
CA THR A 25 -12.96 -12.70 -8.85
C THR A 25 -11.49 -12.28 -8.61
N PRO A 26 -10.99 -12.25 -7.36
CA PRO A 26 -9.59 -11.95 -7.11
C PRO A 26 -8.66 -12.84 -7.94
N THR A 27 -7.79 -12.22 -8.73
CA THR A 27 -6.94 -12.91 -9.72
C THR A 27 -5.46 -12.83 -9.31
N PRO A 28 -4.83 -13.94 -8.91
CA PRO A 28 -3.40 -13.96 -8.61
C PRO A 28 -2.57 -13.88 -9.88
N VAL A 29 -1.46 -13.14 -9.85
CA VAL A 29 -0.41 -13.19 -10.87
C VAL A 29 0.76 -13.95 -10.28
N ILE A 30 1.22 -14.97 -10.99
CA ILE A 30 2.24 -15.91 -10.50
C ILE A 30 3.57 -15.75 -11.23
N ASP A 31 4.67 -16.12 -10.57
CA ASP A 31 5.98 -16.27 -11.21
C ASP A 31 6.16 -17.67 -11.81
N ALA A 32 7.34 -17.92 -12.42
CA ALA A 32 7.68 -19.20 -13.05
C ALA A 32 7.72 -20.37 -12.05
N ASP A 33 8.00 -20.09 -10.77
CA ASP A 33 8.00 -21.07 -9.68
C ASP A 33 6.63 -21.21 -9.01
N ARG A 34 5.60 -20.61 -9.63
CA ARG A 34 4.20 -20.57 -9.18
C ARG A 34 3.99 -19.82 -7.86
N HIS A 35 4.93 -19.00 -7.39
CA HIS A 35 4.65 -18.10 -6.28
C HIS A 35 3.63 -17.06 -6.73
N ILE A 36 2.62 -16.81 -5.91
CA ILE A 36 1.69 -15.69 -6.10
C ILE A 36 2.49 -14.42 -5.85
N LEU A 37 2.85 -13.72 -6.92
CA LEU A 37 3.67 -12.51 -6.87
C LEU A 37 2.87 -11.31 -6.39
N LEU A 38 1.63 -11.20 -6.88
CA LEU A 38 0.67 -10.15 -6.57
C LEU A 38 -0.76 -10.66 -6.79
N VAL A 39 -1.77 -9.93 -6.31
CA VAL A 39 -3.19 -10.25 -6.57
C VAL A 39 -3.95 -9.02 -7.03
N LEU A 40 -4.63 -9.16 -8.16
CA LEU A 40 -5.64 -8.23 -8.65
C LEU A 40 -6.93 -8.51 -7.86
N GLY A 41 -7.08 -7.82 -6.73
CA GLY A 41 -8.10 -8.14 -5.73
C GLY A 41 -9.50 -7.66 -6.06
N GLY A 42 -9.63 -6.63 -6.89
CA GLY A 42 -10.93 -6.10 -7.32
C GLY A 42 -11.73 -5.53 -6.15
N SER A 43 -13.05 -5.63 -6.26
CA SER A 43 -14.00 -5.38 -5.18
C SER A 43 -14.52 -6.70 -4.60
N PRO A 44 -15.09 -6.71 -3.38
CA PRO A 44 -15.75 -7.89 -2.87
C PRO A 44 -16.83 -8.40 -3.83
N PRO A 45 -16.89 -9.70 -4.10
CA PRO A 45 -17.92 -10.27 -4.96
C PRO A 45 -19.30 -10.11 -4.32
N ASN A 46 -20.31 -9.88 -5.15
CA ASN A 46 -21.72 -9.79 -4.75
C ASN A 46 -22.06 -8.65 -3.77
N ASP A 47 -21.17 -7.69 -3.58
CA ASP A 47 -21.42 -6.49 -2.78
C ASP A 47 -21.82 -5.32 -3.69
N LEU A 48 -23.12 -5.26 -4.03
CA LEU A 48 -23.66 -4.19 -4.88
C LEU A 48 -23.53 -2.80 -4.23
N SER A 49 -23.36 -2.74 -2.90
CA SER A 49 -23.11 -1.50 -2.16
C SER A 49 -21.68 -0.99 -2.32
N TRP A 50 -20.75 -1.80 -2.85
CA TRP A 50 -19.33 -1.46 -2.85
C TRP A 50 -19.00 -0.22 -3.69
N GLY A 51 -19.59 -0.08 -4.87
CA GLY A 51 -19.45 1.14 -5.67
C GLY A 51 -20.00 2.37 -4.94
N PRO A 52 -21.34 2.47 -4.81
CA PRO A 52 -22.00 3.67 -4.32
C PRO A 52 -21.73 3.97 -2.83
N ASP A 53 -21.74 2.95 -1.96
CA ASP A 53 -21.69 3.19 -0.51
C ASP A 53 -20.27 3.11 0.06
N VAL A 54 -19.32 2.52 -0.66
CA VAL A 54 -17.94 2.35 -0.20
C VAL A 54 -16.96 3.18 -1.02
N ALA A 55 -16.85 2.92 -2.32
CA ALA A 55 -15.87 3.60 -3.17
C ALA A 55 -16.19 5.08 -3.32
N ASP A 56 -17.44 5.43 -3.66
CA ASP A 56 -17.84 6.82 -3.88
C ASP A 56 -17.81 7.62 -2.58
N ASN A 57 -18.30 7.06 -1.47
CA ASN A 57 -18.22 7.71 -0.16
C ASN A 57 -16.77 7.93 0.31
N ALA A 58 -15.87 6.97 0.08
CA ALA A 58 -14.44 7.16 0.39
C ALA A 58 -13.82 8.25 -0.49
N ALA A 59 -14.15 8.28 -1.78
CA ALA A 59 -13.68 9.29 -2.71
C ALA A 59 -14.18 10.70 -2.35
N ALA A 60 -15.47 10.85 -2.04
CA ALA A 60 -16.08 12.10 -1.62
C ALA A 60 -15.45 12.65 -0.34
N ALA A 61 -15.26 11.79 0.68
CA ALA A 61 -14.58 12.20 1.92
C ALA A 61 -13.11 12.60 1.69
N MET A 62 -12.39 11.90 0.81
CA MET A 62 -11.03 12.30 0.44
C MET A 62 -11.02 13.62 -0.34
N GLN A 63 -12.02 13.88 -1.17
CA GLN A 63 -12.16 15.14 -1.91
C GLN A 63 -12.43 16.31 -0.96
N GLU A 64 -13.32 16.14 0.01
CA GLU A 64 -13.58 17.15 1.04
C GLU A 64 -12.33 17.42 1.89
N ALA A 65 -11.68 16.36 2.39
CA ALA A 65 -10.44 16.47 3.14
C ALA A 65 -9.31 17.15 2.34
N ALA A 66 -9.30 16.99 1.01
CA ALA A 66 -8.29 17.60 0.15
C ALA A 66 -8.34 19.14 0.21
N ILE A 67 -9.51 19.76 0.37
CA ILE A 67 -9.66 21.23 0.50
C ILE A 67 -8.80 21.74 1.67
N ASP A 68 -8.88 21.06 2.80
CA ASP A 68 -8.12 21.41 3.98
C ASP A 68 -6.63 21.10 3.86
N ILE A 69 -6.28 19.97 3.24
CA ILE A 69 -4.90 19.56 3.03
C ILE A 69 -4.15 20.53 2.10
N TYR A 70 -4.80 21.01 1.04
CA TYR A 70 -4.21 21.95 0.08
C TYR A 70 -4.12 23.38 0.62
N THR A 71 -4.97 23.76 1.58
CA THR A 71 -4.93 25.10 2.19
C THR A 71 -3.83 25.27 3.24
N GLU A 72 -3.12 24.19 3.63
CA GLU A 72 -2.02 24.22 4.59
C GLU A 72 -0.87 25.15 4.11
N PRO A 73 -0.36 26.08 4.94
CA PRO A 73 0.68 27.05 4.52
C PRO A 73 1.94 26.41 3.94
N LYS A 74 2.31 25.22 4.44
CA LYS A 74 3.45 24.44 3.93
C LYS A 74 3.22 23.94 2.50
N TRP A 75 1.96 23.63 2.15
CA TRP A 75 1.58 23.28 0.79
C TRP A 75 1.57 24.51 -0.11
N ARG A 76 1.02 25.65 0.34
CA ARG A 76 1.05 26.92 -0.41
C ARG A 76 2.48 27.38 -0.77
N ARG A 77 3.43 27.27 0.15
CA ARG A 77 4.86 27.58 -0.13
C ARG A 77 5.49 26.63 -1.15
N LYS A 78 5.08 25.35 -1.16
CA LYS A 78 5.53 24.38 -2.17
C LYS A 78 4.72 24.46 -3.47
N ALA A 79 3.50 24.98 -3.48
CA ALA A 79 2.71 25.15 -4.69
C ALA A 79 3.31 26.24 -5.61
N GLY A 80 3.95 27.27 -5.04
CA GLY A 80 4.70 28.28 -5.80
C GLY A 80 6.07 27.80 -6.33
N VAL A 81 6.59 26.69 -5.80
CA VAL A 81 7.78 25.99 -6.31
C VAL A 81 7.34 24.55 -6.55
N ALA A 82 6.54 24.35 -7.61
CA ALA A 82 5.91 23.10 -8.03
C ALA A 82 6.15 21.97 -7.03
N ALA A 83 5.15 21.68 -6.17
CA ALA A 83 5.18 20.69 -5.10
C ALA A 83 5.34 19.27 -5.68
N ASN A 84 6.47 19.06 -6.35
CA ASN A 84 6.83 17.94 -7.14
C ASN A 84 7.52 17.02 -6.15
N SER A 85 6.91 15.89 -5.86
CA SER A 85 7.77 14.72 -5.78
C SER A 85 8.19 14.45 -7.22
N PRO A 86 9.44 14.72 -7.64
CA PRO A 86 9.89 14.40 -9.01
C PRO A 86 9.72 12.91 -9.35
N ARG A 87 9.44 12.07 -8.33
CA ARG A 87 9.21 10.63 -8.48
C ARG A 87 7.74 10.23 -8.61
N ARG A 88 6.78 11.04 -8.14
CA ARG A 88 5.38 10.61 -7.97
C ARG A 88 4.31 11.56 -8.52
N GLY A 89 4.70 12.66 -9.17
CA GLY A 89 3.75 13.63 -9.73
C GLY A 89 3.39 14.77 -8.78
N SER A 90 2.42 15.59 -9.20
CA SER A 90 2.03 16.86 -8.57
C SER A 90 0.71 16.77 -7.79
N HIS A 91 0.59 15.81 -6.89
CA HIS A 91 -0.58 15.64 -6.02
C HIS A 91 -0.19 15.53 -4.54
N ALA A 92 -1.10 15.89 -3.63
CA ALA A 92 -0.86 15.73 -2.20
C ALA A 92 -0.91 14.26 -1.80
N ALA A 93 0.26 13.68 -1.51
CA ALA A 93 0.37 12.40 -0.83
C ALA A 93 0.68 12.62 0.65
N LYS A 94 -0.18 12.13 1.55
CA LYS A 94 0.05 12.19 3.01
C LYS A 94 0.16 10.79 3.58
N HIS A 95 1.35 10.45 4.07
CA HIS A 95 1.62 9.21 4.79
C HIS A 95 1.22 9.35 6.26
N VAL A 96 0.52 8.37 6.82
CA VAL A 96 0.03 8.36 8.21
C VAL A 96 0.22 6.99 8.81
N GLY A 97 0.51 6.92 10.11
CA GLY A 97 0.75 5.67 10.83
C GLY A 97 2.19 5.55 11.35
N ALA A 98 2.56 4.38 11.82
CA ALA A 98 3.85 4.11 12.46
C ALA A 98 4.94 3.77 11.43
N ALA A 99 6.07 4.48 11.51
CA ALA A 99 7.21 4.29 10.62
C ALA A 99 8.53 4.39 11.39
N MET A 100 9.59 3.85 10.79
CA MET A 100 10.97 3.96 11.25
C MET A 100 11.88 4.25 10.05
N GLY A 101 12.68 5.31 10.14
CA GLY A 101 13.54 5.79 9.05
C GLY A 101 13.85 7.28 9.17
N GLY A 102 14.58 7.85 8.20
CA GLY A 102 14.82 9.30 8.12
C GLY A 102 15.57 9.90 9.31
N GLY A 103 16.39 9.11 10.01
CA GLY A 103 17.13 9.55 11.19
C GLY A 103 16.36 9.45 12.52
N GLN A 104 15.14 8.91 12.52
CA GLN A 104 14.43 8.57 13.77
C GLN A 104 15.28 7.62 14.62
N ARG A 105 15.27 7.85 15.94
CA ARG A 105 15.95 6.99 16.91
C ARG A 105 15.13 5.76 17.30
N PHE A 106 13.82 5.84 17.11
CA PHE A 106 12.88 4.77 17.39
C PHE A 106 11.61 4.91 16.51
N PRO A 107 10.81 3.83 16.34
CA PRO A 107 9.56 3.89 15.60
C PRO A 107 8.51 4.74 16.33
N GLN A 108 7.76 5.54 15.57
CA GLN A 108 6.67 6.34 16.10
C GLN A 108 5.66 6.66 14.99
N ASN A 109 4.47 7.14 15.35
CA ASN A 109 3.56 7.70 14.35
C ASN A 109 4.19 8.91 13.66
N LEU A 110 4.00 9.00 12.34
CA LEU A 110 4.46 10.12 11.53
C LEU A 110 3.87 11.45 12.05
N ALA A 111 4.72 12.46 12.16
CA ALA A 111 4.34 13.75 12.70
C ALA A 111 3.48 14.56 11.71
N HIS A 112 2.35 15.08 12.19
CA HIS A 112 1.42 15.92 11.45
C HIS A 112 0.91 17.08 12.32
N SER A 113 0.37 18.12 11.69
CA SER A 113 -0.35 19.17 12.40
C SER A 113 -1.60 18.59 13.10
N ILE A 114 -2.04 19.24 14.18
CA ILE A 114 -3.26 18.82 14.91
C ILE A 114 -4.47 18.78 13.97
N ARG A 115 -4.59 19.76 13.05
CA ARG A 115 -5.62 19.78 12.00
C ARG A 115 -5.57 18.53 11.11
N ASN A 116 -4.40 18.17 10.57
CA ASN A 116 -4.27 16.99 9.72
C ASN A 116 -4.53 15.70 10.50
N LEU A 117 -4.11 15.62 11.77
CA LEU A 117 -4.42 14.46 12.62
C LEU A 117 -5.92 14.29 12.82
N ALA A 118 -6.68 15.38 13.01
CA ALA A 118 -8.14 15.33 13.11
C ALA A 118 -8.79 14.84 11.80
N ILE A 119 -8.31 15.32 10.65
CA ILE A 119 -8.77 14.86 9.32
C ILE A 119 -8.50 13.36 9.16
N PHE A 120 -7.29 12.89 9.46
CA PHE A 120 -6.94 11.48 9.33
C PHE A 120 -7.73 10.60 10.28
N ALA A 121 -7.97 11.04 11.51
CA ALA A 121 -8.83 10.34 12.46
C ALA A 121 -10.26 10.23 11.93
N GLY A 122 -10.80 11.30 11.35
CA GLY A 122 -12.10 11.28 10.67
C GLY A 122 -12.15 10.27 9.53
N LEU A 123 -11.16 10.31 8.62
CA LEU A 123 -11.06 9.38 7.49
C LEU A 123 -10.95 7.91 7.96
N PHE A 124 -10.09 7.59 8.92
CA PHE A 124 -9.99 6.23 9.47
C PHE A 124 -11.26 5.78 10.22
N GLY A 125 -12.05 6.72 10.72
CA GLY A 125 -13.36 6.47 11.33
C GLY A 125 -14.47 6.14 10.33
N LEU A 126 -14.28 6.41 9.05
CA LEU A 126 -15.30 6.16 8.03
C LEU A 126 -15.51 4.67 7.79
N LYS A 127 -16.78 4.24 7.79
CA LYS A 127 -17.17 2.86 7.46
C LYS A 127 -16.67 2.44 6.08
N SER A 128 -16.67 3.34 5.09
CA SER A 128 -16.16 3.06 3.75
C SER A 128 -14.68 2.70 3.74
N LEU A 129 -13.82 3.49 4.40
CA LEU A 129 -12.39 3.20 4.51
C LEU A 129 -12.08 1.99 5.39
N GLN A 130 -12.87 1.73 6.43
CA GLN A 130 -12.78 0.49 7.21
C GLN A 130 -13.13 -0.75 6.37
N ARG A 131 -14.14 -0.68 5.50
CA ARG A 131 -14.49 -1.76 4.57
C ARG A 131 -13.40 -2.00 3.53
N ILE A 132 -12.85 -0.93 2.93
CA ILE A 132 -11.69 -1.02 2.01
C ILE A 132 -10.49 -1.68 2.71
N SER A 133 -10.20 -1.27 3.94
CA SER A 133 -9.10 -1.82 4.72
C SER A 133 -9.35 -3.30 5.07
N GLY A 134 -10.56 -3.65 5.52
CA GLY A 134 -10.95 -5.03 5.79
C GLY A 134 -10.86 -5.93 4.56
N TRP A 135 -11.31 -5.47 3.39
CA TRP A 135 -11.18 -6.21 2.13
C TRP A 135 -9.72 -6.46 1.76
N THR A 136 -8.90 -5.40 1.86
CA THR A 136 -7.46 -5.50 1.67
C THR A 136 -6.83 -6.56 2.59
N ASN A 137 -7.18 -6.54 3.87
CA ASN A 137 -6.63 -7.45 4.87
C ASN A 137 -7.04 -8.90 4.60
N LEU A 138 -8.29 -9.12 4.17
CA LEU A 138 -8.79 -10.42 3.76
C LEU A 138 -8.04 -10.96 2.53
N LEU A 139 -7.88 -10.14 1.49
CA LEU A 139 -7.10 -10.51 0.30
C LEU A 139 -5.67 -10.91 0.68
N PHE A 140 -5.02 -10.13 1.54
CA PHE A 140 -3.66 -10.45 1.99
C PHE A 140 -3.60 -11.79 2.73
N MET A 141 -4.52 -12.01 3.67
CA MET A 141 -4.60 -13.25 4.44
C MET A 141 -4.85 -14.48 3.56
N VAL A 142 -5.70 -14.38 2.54
CA VAL A 142 -6.02 -15.50 1.64
C VAL A 142 -4.87 -15.81 0.67
N PHE A 143 -4.29 -14.78 0.06
CA PHE A 143 -3.33 -14.96 -1.04
C PHE A 143 -1.88 -15.05 -0.59
N ALA A 144 -1.53 -14.55 0.61
CA ALA A 144 -0.18 -14.68 1.17
C ALA A 144 -0.22 -14.82 2.70
N PRO A 145 -0.80 -15.89 3.27
CA PRO A 145 -1.02 -16.05 4.70
C PRO A 145 0.26 -15.98 5.55
N HIS A 146 1.37 -16.57 5.10
CA HIS A 146 2.63 -16.51 5.85
C HIS A 146 3.22 -15.09 5.87
N LEU A 147 3.11 -14.35 4.76
CA LEU A 147 3.56 -12.97 4.68
C LEU A 147 2.63 -12.05 5.49
N HIS A 148 1.32 -12.30 5.46
CA HIS A 148 0.34 -11.61 6.30
C HIS A 148 0.63 -11.80 7.79
N GLU A 149 0.90 -13.04 8.22
CA GLU A 149 1.28 -13.34 9.60
C GLU A 149 2.58 -12.63 9.99
N TYR A 150 3.57 -12.58 9.07
CA TYR A 150 4.81 -11.83 9.32
C TYR A 150 4.55 -10.34 9.57
N TYR A 151 3.64 -9.71 8.82
CA TYR A 151 3.21 -8.32 9.07
C TYR A 151 2.49 -8.19 10.41
N ARG A 152 1.54 -9.09 10.68
CA ARG A 152 0.72 -9.10 11.90
C ARG A 152 1.59 -9.23 13.16
N ALA A 153 2.46 -10.24 13.20
CA ALA A 153 3.38 -10.51 14.30
C ALA A 153 4.39 -9.38 14.49
N THR A 154 4.92 -8.81 13.39
CA THR A 154 5.83 -7.65 13.48
C THR A 154 5.13 -6.44 14.10
N TYR A 155 3.89 -6.14 13.69
CA TYR A 155 3.17 -5.00 14.26
C TYR A 155 2.75 -5.26 15.72
N ALA A 156 2.34 -6.48 16.06
CA ALA A 156 2.06 -6.86 17.45
C ALA A 156 3.30 -6.66 18.34
N ALA A 157 4.45 -7.21 17.95
CA ALA A 157 5.71 -7.05 18.67
C ALA A 157 6.12 -5.58 18.81
N LEU A 158 5.90 -4.77 17.78
CA LEU A 158 6.15 -3.32 17.84
C LEU A 158 5.25 -2.64 18.88
N CYS A 159 3.96 -2.95 18.90
CA CYS A 159 3.02 -2.39 19.87
C CYS A 159 3.34 -2.85 21.30
N ASP A 160 3.69 -4.12 21.49
CA ASP A 160 4.07 -4.66 22.81
C ASP A 160 5.32 -3.98 23.33
N TRP A 161 6.36 -3.88 22.49
CA TRP A 161 7.56 -3.13 22.83
C TRP A 161 7.22 -1.69 23.19
N ASP A 162 6.39 -1.01 22.40
CA ASP A 162 6.06 0.40 22.61
C ASP A 162 5.31 0.66 23.93
N ARG A 163 4.41 -0.24 24.35
CA ARG A 163 3.68 -0.14 25.63
C ARG A 163 4.58 -0.23 26.86
N LEU A 164 5.73 -0.90 26.75
CA LEU A 164 6.69 -1.04 27.85
C LEU A 164 7.59 0.19 28.04
N GLN A 165 7.42 1.23 27.23
CA GLN A 165 8.32 2.37 27.17
C GLN A 165 7.73 3.54 27.94
N SER A 166 8.53 4.21 28.77
CA SER A 166 8.10 5.39 29.52
C SER A 166 7.98 6.61 28.60
N ARG A 167 6.91 6.67 27.79
CA ARG A 167 6.69 7.71 26.77
C ARG A 167 5.29 8.32 26.86
N ALA A 168 5.21 9.62 26.62
CA ALA A 168 3.95 10.37 26.66
C ALA A 168 3.00 10.05 25.48
N LYS A 169 3.52 9.51 24.37
CA LYS A 169 2.74 9.16 23.18
C LYS A 169 3.16 7.78 22.69
N HIS A 170 2.21 6.86 22.70
CA HIS A 170 2.36 5.50 22.19
C HIS A 170 1.91 5.38 20.74
N ILE A 171 2.43 4.35 20.07
CA ILE A 171 2.07 3.99 18.70
C ILE A 171 0.57 3.71 18.61
N GLN A 172 -0.11 4.49 17.78
CA GLN A 172 -1.51 4.30 17.42
C GLN A 172 -1.62 3.54 16.11
N ARG A 173 -2.53 2.57 16.06
CA ARG A 173 -2.87 1.89 14.82
C ARG A 173 -3.80 2.77 13.97
N ASN A 174 -3.58 2.77 12.66
CA ASN A 174 -4.51 3.42 11.72
C ASN A 174 -5.88 2.73 11.75
N PHE A 175 -5.89 1.40 11.84
CA PHE A 175 -7.09 0.60 12.03
C PHE A 175 -6.85 -0.52 13.07
N PRO A 176 -7.92 -1.00 13.74
CA PRO A 176 -7.89 -2.26 14.49
C PRO A 176 -7.27 -3.42 13.68
N GLU A 177 -6.64 -4.38 14.36
CA GLU A 177 -5.94 -5.51 13.73
C GLU A 177 -6.81 -6.33 12.78
N ARG A 178 -8.08 -6.54 13.14
CA ARG A 178 -9.06 -7.22 12.29
C ARG A 178 -9.24 -6.56 10.91
N PHE A 179 -8.99 -5.25 10.81
CA PHE A 179 -9.12 -4.50 9.56
C PHE A 179 -7.79 -4.30 8.84
N SER A 180 -6.65 -4.26 9.55
CA SER A 180 -5.36 -4.05 8.89
C SER A 180 -4.17 -4.55 9.70
N VAL A 181 -3.23 -5.19 9.00
CA VAL A 181 -1.89 -5.53 9.49
C VAL A 181 -0.82 -4.51 9.07
N PHE A 182 -1.17 -3.50 8.29
CA PHE A 182 -0.25 -2.47 7.85
C PHE A 182 -0.03 -1.40 8.92
N THR A 183 1.22 -0.97 9.11
CA THR A 183 1.54 0.08 10.10
C THR A 183 1.27 1.48 9.59
N THR A 184 1.18 1.64 8.27
CA THR A 184 1.08 2.93 7.59
C THR A 184 0.10 2.87 6.43
N ALA A 185 -0.43 4.05 6.11
CA ALA A 185 -1.27 4.26 4.95
C ALA A 185 -0.89 5.58 4.26
N THR A 186 -1.23 5.69 2.98
CA THR A 186 -1.17 6.96 2.24
C THR A 186 -2.54 7.31 1.72
N TYR A 187 -2.95 8.54 2.00
CA TYR A 187 -4.00 9.19 1.24
C TYR A 187 -3.33 9.94 0.08
N ASN A 188 -3.51 9.44 -1.14
CA ASN A 188 -3.17 10.19 -2.35
C ASN A 188 -4.40 10.99 -2.73
N PHE A 189 -4.38 12.27 -2.36
CA PHE A 189 -5.46 13.19 -2.64
C PHE A 189 -5.42 13.61 -4.12
N GLY A 190 -6.60 13.77 -4.70
CA GLY A 190 -6.83 14.21 -6.07
C GLY A 190 -6.78 15.74 -6.20
N PRO A 191 -7.48 16.33 -7.20
CA PRO A 191 -8.47 15.68 -8.06
C PRO A 191 -7.84 14.74 -9.10
N VAL A 192 -6.54 14.88 -9.41
CA VAL A 192 -5.87 14.05 -10.42
C VAL A 192 -4.60 13.42 -9.82
N THR A 193 -4.73 12.20 -9.31
CA THR A 193 -3.60 11.40 -8.82
C THR A 193 -2.91 10.67 -9.98
N VAL A 194 -1.83 11.25 -10.51
CA VAL A 194 -0.99 10.63 -11.55
C VAL A 194 0.42 10.43 -11.04
N THR A 195 0.94 9.21 -11.11
CA THR A 195 2.29 8.86 -10.69
C THR A 195 3.21 8.60 -11.88
N LEU A 196 4.46 9.05 -11.78
CA LEU A 196 5.52 8.63 -12.69
C LEU A 196 6.03 7.23 -12.30
N PRO A 197 6.71 6.50 -13.22
CA PRO A 197 7.29 5.20 -12.90
C PRO A 197 8.23 5.27 -11.69
N HIS A 198 7.93 4.50 -10.64
CA HIS A 198 8.73 4.48 -9.41
C HIS A 198 8.64 3.14 -8.68
N ILE A 199 9.50 2.97 -7.68
CA ILE A 199 9.41 1.92 -6.66
C ILE A 199 9.28 2.56 -5.28
N ASP A 200 8.64 1.85 -4.36
CA ASP A 200 8.57 2.20 -2.95
C ASP A 200 9.75 1.61 -2.17
N PHE A 201 10.97 2.03 -2.51
CA PHE A 201 12.22 1.46 -1.97
C PHE A 201 12.32 1.45 -0.42
N GLY A 202 11.47 2.22 0.28
CA GLY A 202 11.40 2.25 1.75
C GLY A 202 10.58 1.10 2.36
N ASN A 203 9.81 0.38 1.56
CA ASN A 203 8.97 -0.75 1.99
C ASN A 203 9.75 -2.05 2.02
N LEU A 204 9.18 -3.08 2.67
CA LEU A 204 9.78 -4.41 2.71
C LEU A 204 9.91 -4.98 1.29
N ALA A 205 11.08 -5.48 0.91
CA ALA A 205 11.39 -5.88 -0.47
C ALA A 205 10.47 -6.98 -1.02
N TRP A 206 10.28 -8.06 -0.24
CA TRP A 206 9.31 -9.13 -0.53
C TRP A 206 7.94 -8.84 0.10
N GLY A 207 7.74 -7.66 0.66
CA GLY A 207 6.49 -7.31 1.31
C GLY A 207 5.46 -6.80 0.31
N TRP A 208 4.19 -7.09 0.56
CA TRP A 208 3.11 -6.51 -0.22
C TRP A 208 2.70 -5.15 0.33
N CYS A 209 2.21 -4.31 -0.57
CA CYS A 209 1.47 -3.09 -0.29
C CYS A 209 0.14 -3.18 -1.01
N ALA A 210 -0.89 -2.59 -0.41
CA ALA A 210 -2.20 -2.53 -1.01
C ALA A 210 -2.47 -1.14 -1.60
N ILE A 211 -3.12 -1.12 -2.74
CA ILE A 211 -3.56 0.11 -3.42
C ILE A 211 -5.02 -0.08 -3.76
N THR A 212 -5.87 0.86 -3.36
CA THR A 212 -7.27 0.95 -3.80
C THR A 212 -7.45 2.21 -4.63
N ALA A 213 -7.90 2.05 -5.88
CA ALA A 213 -8.29 3.17 -6.73
C ALA A 213 -9.63 3.74 -6.26
N LEU A 214 -9.77 5.06 -6.29
CA LEU A 214 -10.97 5.79 -5.89
C LEU A 214 -11.18 6.99 -6.83
N GLY A 215 -12.38 7.57 -6.83
CA GLY A 215 -12.76 8.70 -7.68
C GLY A 215 -13.72 8.30 -8.79
N ASN A 216 -14.04 9.26 -9.65
CA ASN A 216 -14.92 9.07 -10.79
C ASN A 216 -14.14 9.28 -12.08
N PHE A 217 -13.73 8.18 -12.72
CA PHE A 217 -13.03 8.16 -14.00
C PHE A 217 -13.44 6.92 -14.79
N ASP A 218 -13.37 7.03 -16.12
CA ASP A 218 -13.58 5.90 -17.03
C ASP A 218 -12.32 5.03 -17.07
N PRO A 219 -12.36 3.82 -16.48
CA PRO A 219 -11.20 2.94 -16.45
C PRO A 219 -10.84 2.37 -17.82
N ASP A 220 -11.73 2.39 -18.80
CA ASP A 220 -11.46 1.95 -20.17
C ASP A 220 -10.66 2.99 -20.96
N ARG A 221 -10.64 4.24 -20.49
CA ARG A 221 -10.00 5.36 -21.20
C ARG A 221 -8.78 5.92 -20.47
N GLY A 222 -8.61 5.63 -19.19
CA GLY A 222 -7.55 6.23 -18.38
C GLY A 222 -7.38 5.59 -17.01
N GLY A 223 -6.45 6.12 -16.20
CA GLY A 223 -6.27 5.69 -14.81
C GLY A 223 -5.68 4.29 -14.58
N HIS A 224 -5.39 3.55 -15.65
CA HIS A 224 -4.74 2.24 -15.65
C HIS A 224 -3.49 2.20 -14.77
N LEU A 225 -3.27 1.08 -14.08
CA LEU A 225 -2.03 0.81 -13.34
C LEU A 225 -1.03 0.13 -14.27
N VAL A 226 0.20 0.62 -14.35
CA VAL A 226 1.26 0.03 -15.16
C VAL A 226 2.28 -0.63 -14.24
N LEU A 227 2.55 -1.92 -14.46
CA LEU A 227 3.64 -2.67 -13.83
C LEU A 227 4.73 -2.91 -14.88
N TRP A 228 5.73 -2.03 -14.87
CA TRP A 228 6.70 -1.90 -15.95
C TRP A 228 7.58 -3.13 -16.11
N ASP A 229 8.08 -3.67 -15.00
CA ASP A 229 9.00 -4.81 -15.01
C ASP A 229 8.29 -6.10 -15.45
N LEU A 230 6.98 -6.19 -15.22
CA LEU A 230 6.12 -7.28 -15.68
C LEU A 230 5.55 -7.05 -17.10
N LYS A 231 5.75 -5.86 -17.67
CA LYS A 231 5.18 -5.42 -18.95
C LYS A 231 3.64 -5.56 -18.98
N LEU A 232 2.99 -5.26 -17.86
CA LEU A 232 1.54 -5.28 -17.71
C LEU A 232 0.99 -3.85 -17.61
N ILE A 233 -0.06 -3.56 -18.37
CA ILE A 233 -0.95 -2.41 -18.15
C ILE A 233 -2.26 -3.01 -17.69
N ILE A 234 -2.75 -2.60 -16.53
CA ILE A 234 -3.91 -3.17 -15.86
C ILE A 234 -4.98 -2.09 -15.84
N ARG A 235 -6.13 -2.36 -16.46
CA ARG A 235 -7.34 -1.56 -16.22
C ARG A 235 -7.66 -1.62 -14.74
N PHE A 236 -7.77 -0.47 -14.07
CA PHE A 236 -7.83 -0.41 -12.61
C PHE A 236 -9.01 0.46 -12.15
N PRO A 237 -10.24 -0.10 -12.11
CA PRO A 237 -11.46 0.66 -11.85
C PRO A 237 -11.50 1.31 -10.46
N PRO A 238 -12.24 2.42 -10.29
CA PRO A 238 -12.61 2.92 -8.97
C PRO A 238 -13.21 1.82 -8.09
N GLY A 239 -12.84 1.81 -6.81
CA GLY A 239 -13.24 0.80 -5.83
C GLY A 239 -12.43 -0.49 -5.89
N SER A 240 -11.57 -0.70 -6.89
CA SER A 240 -10.76 -1.91 -7.01
C SER A 240 -9.48 -1.84 -6.18
N THR A 241 -9.11 -2.98 -5.58
CA THR A 241 -7.87 -3.14 -4.80
C THR A 241 -6.88 -4.07 -5.51
N ILE A 242 -5.59 -3.76 -5.42
CA ILE A 242 -4.48 -4.64 -5.81
C ILE A 242 -3.49 -4.75 -4.64
N LEU A 243 -2.90 -5.93 -4.44
CA LEU A 243 -1.77 -6.12 -3.52
C LEU A 243 -0.55 -6.55 -4.33
N LEU A 244 0.55 -5.82 -4.18
CA LEU A 244 1.77 -6.05 -4.96
C LEU A 244 3.05 -5.70 -4.18
N PRO A 245 4.21 -6.28 -4.52
CA PRO A 245 5.48 -5.95 -3.87
C PRO A 245 6.09 -4.66 -4.41
N SER A 246 5.60 -3.53 -3.87
CA SER A 246 5.84 -2.20 -4.44
C SER A 246 7.27 -1.69 -4.28
N ALA A 247 8.04 -2.32 -3.39
CA ALA A 247 9.46 -2.04 -3.20
C ALA A 247 10.35 -2.53 -4.35
N ILE A 248 9.90 -3.54 -5.11
CA ILE A 248 10.69 -4.17 -6.17
C ILE A 248 10.03 -4.06 -7.56
N LEU A 249 8.71 -3.88 -7.63
CA LEU A 249 8.02 -3.71 -8.91
C LEU A 249 7.88 -2.22 -9.22
N ARG A 250 8.52 -1.79 -10.31
CA ARG A 250 8.35 -0.44 -10.86
C ARG A 250 6.93 -0.29 -11.36
N HIS A 251 6.22 0.69 -10.81
CA HIS A 251 4.82 0.93 -11.12
C HIS A 251 4.49 2.42 -11.28
N SER A 252 3.41 2.69 -12.01
CA SER A 252 2.82 4.02 -12.19
C SER A 252 1.33 3.89 -12.48
N ASN A 253 0.60 5.00 -12.59
CA ASN A 253 -0.73 5.02 -13.17
C ASN A 253 -0.82 6.03 -14.30
N LEU A 254 -1.67 5.74 -15.28
CA LEU A 254 -1.89 6.59 -16.44
C LEU A 254 -2.79 7.78 -16.08
N LYS A 255 -2.75 8.80 -16.94
CA LYS A 255 -3.66 9.95 -16.86
C LYS A 255 -5.11 9.50 -17.01
N ILE A 256 -6.00 10.29 -16.45
CA ILE A 256 -7.45 10.21 -16.60
C ILE A 256 -7.92 11.28 -17.59
N GLY A 257 -9.16 11.16 -18.07
CA GLY A 257 -9.81 12.11 -18.95
C GLY A 257 -10.05 13.48 -18.33
N PRO A 258 -10.41 14.49 -19.14
CA PRO A 258 -10.75 15.81 -18.64
C PRO A 258 -11.99 15.74 -17.75
N ASN A 259 -12.00 16.54 -16.67
CA ASN A 259 -13.08 16.62 -15.66
C ASN A 259 -13.33 15.34 -14.84
N GLU A 260 -12.52 14.31 -15.03
CA GLU A 260 -12.54 13.12 -14.17
C GLU A 260 -11.76 13.38 -12.87
N THR A 261 -12.00 12.52 -11.88
CA THR A 261 -11.28 12.56 -10.60
C THR A 261 -10.66 11.22 -10.28
N ARG A 262 -9.47 11.23 -9.69
CA ARG A 262 -8.79 10.02 -9.22
C ARG A 262 -8.03 10.27 -7.95
N PHE A 263 -8.31 9.41 -6.98
CA PHE A 263 -7.69 9.31 -5.67
C PHE A 263 -7.13 7.91 -5.51
N SER A 264 -6.28 7.69 -4.51
CA SER A 264 -6.01 6.33 -4.06
C SER A 264 -5.72 6.26 -2.57
N PHE A 265 -6.17 5.18 -1.96
CA PHE A 265 -5.82 4.81 -0.62
C PHE A 265 -4.82 3.67 -0.65
N THR A 266 -3.64 3.84 -0.06
CA THR A 266 -2.63 2.79 -0.02
C THR A 266 -2.32 2.38 1.40
N GLN A 267 -2.02 1.11 1.62
CA GLN A 267 -1.62 0.56 2.91
C GLN A 267 -0.32 -0.20 2.76
N PHE A 268 0.64 0.04 3.65
CA PHE A 268 1.99 -0.50 3.55
C PHE A 268 2.69 -0.50 4.92
N THR A 269 3.80 -1.22 5.01
CA THR A 269 4.68 -1.20 6.19
C THR A 269 6.12 -0.93 5.74
N PRO A 270 6.75 0.17 6.18
CA PRO A 270 8.15 0.48 5.91
C PRO A 270 9.08 -0.64 6.41
N ALA A 271 10.10 -0.96 5.62
CA ALA A 271 11.12 -1.94 5.97
C ALA A 271 11.83 -1.63 7.30
N GLY A 272 11.88 -0.34 7.69
CA GLY A 272 12.46 0.07 8.96
C GLY A 272 11.75 -0.50 10.19
N ILE A 273 10.43 -0.76 10.11
CA ILE A 273 9.68 -1.40 11.20
C ILE A 273 10.14 -2.86 11.36
N PHE A 274 10.20 -3.60 10.26
CA PHE A 274 10.68 -4.99 10.27
C PHE A 274 12.11 -5.09 10.77
N ARG A 275 13.00 -4.18 10.32
CA ARG A 275 14.39 -4.14 10.80
C ARG A 275 14.47 -3.83 12.29
N TRP A 276 13.66 -2.91 12.80
CA TRP A 276 13.60 -2.59 14.23
C TRP A 276 13.28 -3.83 15.05
N VAL A 277 12.20 -4.55 14.70
CA VAL A 277 11.79 -5.78 15.40
C VAL A 277 12.84 -6.87 15.26
N TYR A 278 13.38 -7.10 14.06
CA TYR A 278 14.45 -8.07 13.81
C TYR A 278 15.73 -7.79 14.61
N ASN A 279 16.03 -6.52 14.87
CA ASN A 279 17.22 -6.09 15.62
C ASN A 279 17.01 -6.07 17.14
N ASP A 280 16.01 -6.77 17.65
CA ASP A 280 15.63 -6.74 19.07
C ASP A 280 15.33 -5.31 19.55
N PHE A 281 14.58 -4.55 18.74
CA PHE A 281 14.19 -3.17 19.02
C PHE A 281 15.37 -2.20 19.15
N ARG A 282 16.37 -2.35 18.27
CA ARG A 282 17.55 -1.48 18.15
C ARG A 282 17.69 -0.92 16.74
N THR A 283 18.34 0.24 16.61
CA THR A 283 18.59 0.82 15.29
C THR A 283 19.63 -0.01 14.53
N ASP A 284 19.62 0.07 13.19
CA ASP A 284 20.70 -0.49 12.36
C ASP A 284 22.07 0.09 12.76
N LYS A 285 22.13 1.34 13.22
CA LYS A 285 23.37 1.96 13.71
C LYS A 285 23.88 1.28 14.97
N ASP A 286 22.99 1.00 15.92
CA ASP A 286 23.34 0.38 17.19
C ASP A 286 23.83 -1.05 16.98
N VAL A 287 23.15 -1.83 16.13
CA VAL A 287 23.53 -3.23 15.88
C VAL A 287 24.75 -3.40 14.96
N ASN A 288 25.15 -2.36 14.24
CA ASN A 288 26.38 -2.39 13.45
C ASN A 288 27.58 -1.81 14.22
N SER A 289 27.38 -1.29 15.44
CA SER A 289 28.44 -0.78 16.29
C SER A 289 29.10 -1.92 17.05
N SER A 290 30.40 -2.14 16.86
CA SER A 290 31.18 -3.16 17.59
C SER A 290 31.20 -2.97 19.11
N LYS A 291 30.78 -1.79 19.61
CA LYS A 291 30.61 -1.54 21.04
C LYS A 291 29.36 -2.19 21.64
N ASN A 292 28.36 -2.48 20.80
CA ASN A 292 27.01 -2.87 21.24
C ASN A 292 26.63 -4.30 20.80
N THR A 293 27.50 -4.96 20.03
CA THR A 293 27.22 -6.28 19.42
C THR A 293 28.47 -7.14 19.40
N THR A 294 28.29 -8.44 19.63
CA THR A 294 29.39 -9.40 19.62
C THR A 294 29.80 -9.78 18.19
N PRO A 295 31.04 -10.27 17.95
CA PRO A 295 31.45 -10.78 16.64
C PRO A 295 30.53 -11.89 16.11
N GLN A 296 30.03 -12.76 17.00
CA GLN A 296 29.10 -13.84 16.63
C GLN A 296 27.76 -13.28 16.13
N GLU A 297 27.26 -12.22 16.77
CA GLU A 297 26.02 -11.55 16.38
C GLU A 297 26.17 -10.83 15.03
N HIS A 298 27.32 -10.20 14.79
CA HIS A 298 27.67 -9.61 13.49
C HIS A 298 27.71 -10.65 12.37
N GLU A 299 28.38 -11.78 12.59
CA GLU A 299 28.47 -12.86 11.59
C GLU A 299 27.10 -13.51 11.32
N ARG A 300 26.28 -13.71 12.37
CA ARG A 300 24.89 -14.16 12.19
C ARG A 300 24.11 -13.20 11.30
N ARG A 301 24.16 -11.89 11.58
CA ARG A 301 23.46 -10.87 10.77
C ARG A 301 23.96 -10.80 9.34
N LYS A 302 25.25 -11.04 9.10
CA LYS A 302 25.81 -11.13 7.74
C LYS A 302 25.16 -12.29 6.98
N ARG A 303 25.14 -13.49 7.57
CA ARG A 303 24.46 -14.66 6.99
C ARG A 303 22.97 -14.41 6.76
N ASP A 304 22.29 -13.81 7.74
CA ASP A 304 20.86 -13.49 7.62
C ASP A 304 20.61 -12.50 6.48
N ARG A 305 21.47 -11.49 6.28
CA ARG A 305 21.35 -10.55 5.16
C ARG A 305 21.49 -11.24 3.80
N GLU A 306 22.43 -12.17 3.67
CA GLU A 306 22.65 -12.95 2.45
C GLU A 306 21.49 -13.91 2.15
N ALA A 307 20.86 -14.47 3.18
CA ALA A 307 19.71 -15.37 3.05
C ALA A 307 18.36 -14.64 2.93
N ARG A 308 18.29 -13.38 3.37
CA ARG A 308 17.04 -12.63 3.60
C ARG A 308 16.05 -12.67 2.45
N TRP A 309 16.55 -12.47 1.22
CA TRP A 309 15.70 -12.51 0.04
C TRP A 309 15.07 -13.89 -0.15
N ARG A 310 15.89 -14.96 -0.08
CA ARG A 310 15.41 -16.34 -0.22
C ARG A 310 14.41 -16.70 0.88
N GLU A 311 14.67 -16.32 2.13
CA GLU A 311 13.72 -16.56 3.22
C GLU A 311 12.43 -15.75 3.07
N GLY A 312 12.51 -14.53 2.57
CA GLY A 312 11.35 -13.70 2.29
C GLY A 312 10.44 -14.30 1.21
N ILE A 313 11.02 -14.82 0.12
CA ILE A 313 10.26 -15.47 -0.95
C ILE A 313 9.56 -16.75 -0.47
N LYS A 314 10.11 -17.50 0.49
CA LYS A 314 9.41 -18.66 1.08
C LYS A 314 8.09 -18.29 1.77
N MET A 315 7.86 -17.02 2.10
CA MET A 315 6.59 -16.56 2.66
C MET A 315 5.51 -16.40 1.59
N TYR A 316 5.85 -16.46 0.30
CA TYR A 316 4.88 -16.39 -0.78
C TYR A 316 4.15 -17.72 -0.88
N ARG A 317 2.83 -17.64 -0.95
CA ARG A 317 2.02 -18.82 -1.24
C ARG A 317 2.29 -19.27 -2.68
N ARG A 318 2.36 -20.58 -2.89
CA ARG A 318 2.36 -21.15 -4.24
C ARG A 318 0.94 -21.38 -4.72
N TRP A 319 0.67 -21.03 -5.97
CA TRP A 319 -0.59 -21.31 -6.65
C TRP A 319 -0.64 -22.78 -7.03
N ASP A 320 -1.69 -23.47 -6.61
CA ASP A 320 -1.99 -24.87 -6.87
C ASP A 320 -3.06 -25.05 -7.97
N GLY A 321 -3.77 -23.98 -8.32
CA GLY A 321 -4.78 -23.99 -9.38
C GLY A 321 -4.22 -24.06 -10.81
N PRO A 322 -5.09 -24.17 -11.83
CA PRO A 322 -4.67 -24.11 -13.23
C PRO A 322 -4.05 -22.75 -13.56
N VAL A 323 -3.14 -22.73 -14.54
CA VAL A 323 -2.56 -21.51 -15.10
C VAL A 323 -3.34 -21.19 -16.37
N GLN A 324 -3.85 -19.96 -16.46
CA GLN A 324 -4.53 -19.43 -17.65
C GLN A 324 -3.52 -18.74 -18.57
#